data_AF-A0AAD5FI91-F1
#
_entry.id   AF-A0AAD5FI91-F1
#
_cell.length_a   1.000
_cell.length_b   1.000
_cell.length_c   1.000
_cell.angle_alpha   90.00
_cell.angle_beta   90.00
_cell.angle_gamma   90.00
#
_symmetry.space_group_name_H-M   'P 1'
#
loop_
_entity.id
_entity.type
_entity.pdbx_description
1 polymer ?
#
loop_
_entity_poly.entity_id
_entity_poly.type
_entity_poly.pdbx_seq_one_letter_code
_entity_poly.pdbx_strand_id
1 'polypeptide(L)'
;MEKSSSWGLHGFELFLLVLLSGYPICCEGSWMWLGITSVGVVEKMGCSNLPLSSKQKDVCKRKPYLLPSIKDGARLGITECQSQFRHERWNCSTSKQPSVFGYELTSGTKETAFIYAIMAAGLVHAVTRSCSAGNMTECSCDTRQAGSGSQTEGWHWGGCSDDIGYGTWFSRRFIDHATKNASLHEDEALLFMNQHNSEAGRQAVAKTMWTDCRCHGVSGSCAVKTCWKTMAPFERVGNYLKDRYENSVQVLDRTKRKFRRKEKEQRHMPIGREELIFLNKSPNYCVEDRRLGVAGTRGRRCNRTSAGPDSCNLLCCGRGYNTHVVRHVERCECKFIWCCYVRCRRCETMNDIHTCK
;
A
#
# COMPACT_ATOMS: atom_id res chain seq x y z
N MET A 1 -39.51 -10.76 -66.41
CA MET A 1 -38.38 -9.99 -66.97
C MET A 1 -38.75 -8.53 -66.87
N GLU A 2 -37.93 -7.72 -66.19
CA GLU A 2 -37.85 -6.23 -66.26
C GLU A 2 -39.15 -5.45 -65.94
N LYS A 3 -39.18 -4.26 -65.34
CA LYS A 3 -38.18 -3.23 -65.02
C LYS A 3 -38.77 -2.29 -63.94
N SER A 4 -37.87 -1.52 -63.35
CA SER A 4 -37.99 -0.55 -62.25
C SER A 4 -38.76 0.75 -62.60
N SER A 5 -38.97 1.57 -61.55
CA SER A 5 -39.16 3.04 -61.51
C SER A 5 -40.61 3.54 -61.64
N SER A 6 -41.09 4.66 -61.08
CA SER A 6 -40.61 5.72 -60.16
C SER A 6 -41.68 6.84 -60.17
N TRP A 7 -42.09 7.35 -59.01
CA TRP A 7 -42.47 8.76 -58.69
C TRP A 7 -43.74 9.43 -59.30
N GLY A 8 -44.39 10.24 -58.45
CA GLY A 8 -45.19 11.43 -58.80
C GLY A 8 -46.55 11.53 -58.08
N LEU A 9 -46.76 12.46 -57.13
CA LEU A 9 -47.33 13.84 -57.30
C LEU A 9 -48.89 13.81 -57.34
N HIS A 10 -49.74 14.61 -56.66
CA HIS A 10 -49.83 15.98 -56.12
C HIS A 10 -50.90 15.93 -54.97
N GLY A 11 -51.06 16.83 -53.98
CA GLY A 11 -50.94 18.29 -53.89
C GLY A 11 -52.33 18.88 -53.57
N PHE A 12 -52.49 19.61 -52.46
CA PHE A 12 -53.30 20.85 -52.24
C PHE A 12 -53.72 21.05 -50.77
N GLU A 13 -53.32 22.20 -50.21
CA GLU A 13 -53.75 22.76 -48.93
C GLU A 13 -55.22 23.26 -48.95
N LEU A 14 -55.90 23.33 -47.79
CA LEU A 14 -56.41 24.60 -47.20
C LEU A 14 -57.21 24.40 -45.88
N PHE A 15 -56.94 25.30 -44.91
CA PHE A 15 -57.88 26.02 -44.02
C PHE A 15 -58.40 25.47 -42.65
N LEU A 16 -57.94 26.18 -41.60
CA LEU A 16 -58.68 26.91 -40.54
C LEU A 16 -59.13 26.26 -39.20
N LEU A 17 -58.41 26.65 -38.13
CA LEU A 17 -58.82 27.30 -36.85
C LEU A 17 -59.96 26.79 -35.92
N VAL A 18 -59.73 27.07 -34.61
CA VAL A 18 -60.66 27.21 -33.45
C VAL A 18 -60.75 25.97 -32.54
N LEU A 19 -60.03 25.87 -31.40
CA LEU A 19 -60.20 26.50 -30.06
C LEU A 19 -61.39 26.00 -29.21
N LEU A 20 -61.05 25.55 -27.99
CA LEU A 20 -61.85 25.51 -26.73
C LEU A 20 -62.95 24.43 -26.67
N SER A 21 -63.23 23.69 -25.60
CA SER A 21 -63.04 23.85 -24.14
C SER A 21 -63.40 22.53 -23.43
N GLY A 22 -62.74 22.20 -22.31
CA GLY A 22 -63.19 21.13 -21.39
C GLY A 22 -62.17 20.69 -20.33
N TYR A 23 -62.03 21.46 -19.25
CA TYR A 23 -61.36 21.10 -17.96
C TYR A 23 -62.07 19.94 -17.22
N PRO A 24 -61.64 19.46 -16.03
CA PRO A 24 -60.31 19.21 -15.41
C PRO A 24 -60.25 17.79 -14.76
N ILE A 25 -59.10 17.35 -14.21
CA ILE A 25 -58.97 16.66 -12.89
C ILE A 25 -57.47 16.56 -12.52
N CYS A 26 -57.22 16.86 -11.24
CA CYS A 26 -55.98 16.94 -10.48
C CYS A 26 -54.83 15.96 -10.82
N CYS A 27 -53.60 16.48 -10.77
CA CYS A 27 -52.56 15.98 -9.86
C CYS A 27 -51.58 17.11 -9.52
N GLU A 28 -51.37 17.33 -8.23
CA GLU A 28 -50.40 18.27 -7.66
C GLU A 28 -48.97 17.93 -8.11
N GLY A 29 -48.38 18.79 -8.93
CA GLY A 29 -46.93 18.85 -9.13
C GLY A 29 -46.34 19.95 -8.27
N SER A 30 -45.81 19.60 -7.09
CA SER A 30 -45.03 20.51 -6.25
C SER A 30 -43.65 20.76 -6.87
N TRP A 31 -43.21 22.02 -6.72
CA TRP A 31 -42.23 22.71 -7.54
C TRP A 31 -40.78 22.44 -7.13
N MET A 32 -39.88 22.84 -8.04
CA MET A 32 -38.42 23.06 -7.86
C MET A 32 -37.49 21.86 -7.97
N TRP A 33 -37.21 21.54 -9.23
CA TRP A 33 -35.83 21.53 -9.69
C TRP A 33 -35.20 22.94 -9.52
N LEU A 34 -34.28 23.09 -8.57
CA LEU A 34 -33.14 23.99 -8.73
C LEU A 34 -31.90 23.12 -8.91
N GLY A 35 -31.31 23.23 -10.10
CA GLY A 35 -30.09 22.53 -10.45
C GLY A 35 -28.94 22.96 -9.55
N ILE A 36 -28.17 21.97 -9.12
CA ILE A 36 -26.72 22.14 -8.99
C ILE A 36 -26.12 21.35 -10.14
N THR A 37 -25.60 22.12 -11.09
CA THR A 37 -24.71 21.68 -12.15
C THR A 37 -23.59 20.81 -11.57
N SER A 38 -23.35 19.69 -12.23
CA SER A 38 -22.20 18.82 -12.07
C SER A 38 -20.91 19.56 -11.68
N VAL A 39 -20.54 19.52 -10.40
CA VAL A 39 -19.13 19.29 -10.08
C VAL A 39 -18.96 17.81 -10.31
N GLY A 40 -18.24 17.42 -11.36
CA GLY A 40 -18.00 16.03 -11.69
C GLY A 40 -17.64 15.26 -10.42
N VAL A 41 -18.59 14.47 -9.91
CA VAL A 41 -18.30 13.49 -8.88
C VAL A 41 -17.39 12.52 -9.61
N VAL A 42 -16.09 12.66 -9.39
CA VAL A 42 -15.10 11.65 -9.74
C VAL A 42 -15.77 10.34 -9.36
N GLU A 43 -16.08 9.52 -10.36
CA GLU A 43 -16.80 8.27 -10.20
C GLU A 43 -15.98 7.43 -9.21
N LYS A 44 -16.27 7.57 -7.92
CA LYS A 44 -15.48 6.97 -6.85
C LYS A 44 -15.76 5.49 -7.02
N MET A 45 -14.80 4.77 -7.61
CA MET A 45 -14.77 3.31 -7.56
C MET A 45 -15.00 2.91 -6.11
N GLY A 46 -16.23 2.47 -5.82
CA GLY A 46 -16.66 2.10 -4.48
C GLY A 46 -16.01 0.80 -4.05
N CYS A 47 -16.25 0.42 -2.80
CA CYS A 47 -15.71 -0.80 -2.20
C CYS A 47 -16.01 -2.08 -3.01
N SER A 48 -17.10 -2.09 -3.79
CA SER A 48 -17.56 -3.26 -4.56
C SER A 48 -16.59 -3.68 -5.67
N ASN A 49 -15.96 -2.72 -6.34
CA ASN A 49 -15.10 -2.93 -7.51
C ASN A 49 -13.63 -3.20 -7.13
N LEU A 50 -13.32 -3.21 -5.83
CA LEU A 50 -11.98 -3.50 -5.36
C LEU A 50 -11.77 -5.00 -5.15
N PRO A 51 -10.52 -5.49 -5.33
CA PRO A 51 -10.13 -6.87 -5.05
C PRO A 51 -9.99 -7.10 -3.53
N LEU A 52 -11.10 -6.95 -2.82
CA LEU A 52 -11.20 -7.15 -1.38
C LEU A 52 -11.96 -8.44 -1.09
N SER A 53 -11.62 -9.11 0.02
CA SER A 53 -12.46 -10.18 0.56
C SER A 53 -13.87 -9.67 0.87
N SER A 54 -14.86 -10.56 0.89
CA SER A 54 -16.25 -10.19 1.22
C SER A 54 -16.35 -9.38 2.52
N LYS A 55 -15.63 -9.80 3.57
CA LYS A 55 -15.57 -9.11 4.86
C LYS A 55 -14.91 -7.73 4.78
N GLN A 56 -13.81 -7.60 4.03
CA GLN A 56 -13.18 -6.29 3.80
C GLN A 56 -14.11 -5.35 3.03
N LYS A 57 -14.90 -5.87 2.07
CA LYS A 57 -15.94 -5.08 1.40
C LYS A 57 -17.00 -4.61 2.40
N ASP A 58 -17.41 -5.44 3.34
CA ASP A 58 -18.38 -5.05 4.39
C ASP A 58 -17.82 -3.95 5.30
N VAL A 59 -16.58 -4.08 5.77
CA VAL A 59 -15.92 -3.04 6.59
C VAL A 59 -15.80 -1.75 5.79
N CYS A 60 -15.37 -1.83 4.54
CA CYS A 60 -15.26 -0.68 3.64
C CYS A 60 -16.61 0.00 3.39
N LYS A 61 -17.69 -0.77 3.16
CA LYS A 61 -19.04 -0.24 2.97
C LYS A 61 -19.60 0.46 4.21
N ARG A 62 -19.24 -0.02 5.42
CA ARG A 62 -19.64 0.62 6.69
C ARG A 62 -18.90 1.93 6.95
N LYS A 63 -17.68 2.08 6.45
CA LYS A 63 -16.85 3.29 6.60
C LYS A 63 -16.29 3.76 5.25
N PRO A 64 -17.15 4.23 4.33
CA PRO A 64 -16.76 4.55 2.95
C PRO A 64 -15.80 5.75 2.86
N TYR A 65 -15.81 6.64 3.86
CA TYR A 65 -14.87 7.77 3.96
C TYR A 65 -13.42 7.32 4.22
N LEU A 66 -13.19 6.09 4.72
CA LEU A 66 -11.84 5.52 4.88
C LEU A 66 -11.29 4.94 3.56
N LEU A 67 -12.09 4.85 2.51
CA LEU A 67 -11.67 4.26 1.23
C LEU A 67 -10.42 4.90 0.60
N PRO A 68 -10.25 6.24 0.61
CA PRO A 68 -8.99 6.85 0.16
C PRO A 68 -7.80 6.37 0.99
N SER A 69 -7.91 6.35 2.32
CA SER A 69 -6.85 5.86 3.21
C SER A 69 -6.57 4.36 3.04
N ILE A 70 -7.57 3.53 2.73
CA ILE A 70 -7.37 2.11 2.39
C ILE A 70 -6.53 1.98 1.10
N LYS A 71 -6.85 2.76 0.06
CA LYS A 71 -6.10 2.76 -1.21
C LYS A 71 -4.67 3.26 -1.01
N ASP A 72 -4.51 4.35 -0.27
CA ASP A 72 -3.20 4.93 0.04
C ASP A 72 -2.35 3.97 0.87
N GLY A 73 -2.93 3.34 1.89
CA GLY A 73 -2.25 2.36 2.73
C GLY A 73 -1.79 1.13 1.96
N ALA A 74 -2.65 0.62 1.06
CA ALA A 74 -2.29 -0.48 0.18
C ALA A 74 -1.15 -0.10 -0.78
N ARG A 75 -1.24 1.08 -1.43
CA ARG A 75 -0.20 1.59 -2.33
C ARG A 75 1.13 1.77 -1.61
N LEU A 76 1.08 2.35 -0.41
CA LEU A 76 2.24 2.59 0.43
C LEU A 76 2.93 1.28 0.80
N GLY A 77 2.18 0.28 1.28
CA GLY A 77 2.70 -1.04 1.61
C GLY A 77 3.31 -1.78 0.42
N ILE A 78 2.64 -1.77 -0.74
CA ILE A 78 3.14 -2.42 -1.98
C ILE A 78 4.42 -1.77 -2.47
N THR A 79 4.45 -0.43 -2.53
CA THR A 79 5.60 0.32 -3.05
C THR A 79 6.82 0.13 -2.14
N GLU A 80 6.61 0.14 -0.82
CA GLU A 80 7.68 -0.12 0.14
C GLU A 80 8.18 -1.55 0.04
N CYS A 81 7.29 -2.54 -0.08
CA CYS A 81 7.67 -3.93 -0.29
C CYS A 81 8.52 -4.12 -1.54
N GLN A 82 8.12 -3.51 -2.66
CA GLN A 82 8.90 -3.52 -3.90
C GLN A 82 10.25 -2.82 -3.72
N SER A 83 10.29 -1.71 -2.97
CA SER A 83 11.54 -0.99 -2.67
C SER A 83 12.51 -1.85 -1.86
N GLN A 84 12.04 -2.49 -0.80
CA GLN A 84 12.85 -3.33 0.10
C GLN A 84 13.40 -4.57 -0.61
N PHE A 85 12.64 -5.14 -1.55
CA PHE A 85 13.00 -6.38 -2.23
C PHE A 85 13.50 -6.20 -3.68
N ARG A 86 13.68 -4.95 -4.15
CA ARG A 86 14.03 -4.64 -5.55
C ARG A 86 15.26 -5.39 -6.09
N HIS A 87 16.18 -5.75 -5.21
CA HIS A 87 17.45 -6.40 -5.51
C HIS A 87 17.47 -7.90 -5.19
N GLU A 88 16.44 -8.45 -4.56
CA GLU A 88 16.37 -9.87 -4.21
C GLU A 88 15.70 -10.69 -5.30
N ARG A 89 15.87 -12.02 -5.29
CA ARG A 89 15.28 -12.93 -6.28
C ARG A 89 13.76 -12.81 -6.32
N TRP A 90 13.13 -12.77 -5.15
CA TRP A 90 11.75 -12.30 -5.01
C TRP A 90 11.76 -10.78 -4.83
N ASN A 91 11.03 -10.05 -5.67
CA ASN A 91 11.06 -8.59 -5.72
C ASN A 91 9.72 -7.94 -5.34
N CYS A 92 8.86 -8.68 -4.64
CA CYS A 92 7.51 -8.23 -4.27
C CYS A 92 6.67 -7.72 -5.47
N SER A 93 6.84 -8.36 -6.63
CA SER A 93 6.04 -8.06 -7.81
C SER A 93 4.57 -8.42 -7.60
N THR A 94 3.68 -7.57 -8.09
CA THR A 94 2.23 -7.78 -8.01
C THR A 94 1.68 -8.28 -9.33
N SER A 95 0.79 -9.28 -9.30
CA SER A 95 0.04 -9.71 -10.49
C SER A 95 -1.34 -9.09 -10.54
N LYS A 96 -1.91 -8.97 -11.75
CA LYS A 96 -3.33 -8.64 -11.95
C LYS A 96 -4.23 -9.87 -11.74
N GLN A 97 -3.69 -11.08 -11.85
CA GLN A 97 -4.40 -12.35 -11.69
C GLN A 97 -3.49 -13.37 -10.95
N PRO A 98 -3.78 -13.75 -9.68
CA PRO A 98 -4.80 -13.19 -8.78
C PRO A 98 -4.51 -11.72 -8.45
N SER A 99 -5.47 -11.01 -7.89
CA SER A 99 -5.28 -9.60 -7.55
C SER A 99 -4.22 -9.40 -6.47
N VAL A 100 -3.22 -8.57 -6.80
CA VAL A 100 -2.13 -8.10 -5.93
C VAL A 100 -1.07 -9.18 -5.65
N PHE A 101 -1.28 -10.08 -4.69
CA PHE A 101 -0.22 -10.97 -4.15
C PHE A 101 -0.53 -12.48 -4.21
N GLY A 102 -1.65 -12.90 -4.82
CA GLY A 102 -1.92 -14.31 -5.15
C GLY A 102 -1.46 -15.39 -4.16
N TYR A 103 -0.61 -16.30 -4.63
CA TYR A 103 -0.10 -17.44 -3.88
C TYR A 103 0.72 -17.01 -2.64
N GLU A 104 1.44 -15.90 -2.73
CA GLU A 104 2.27 -15.37 -1.65
C GLU A 104 1.46 -15.05 -0.38
N LEU A 105 0.17 -14.74 -0.48
CA LEU A 105 -0.68 -14.54 0.70
C LEU A 105 -1.06 -15.85 1.42
N THR A 106 -0.96 -16.98 0.73
CA THR A 106 -1.39 -18.30 1.23
C THR A 106 -0.23 -19.25 1.50
N SER A 107 0.99 -18.91 1.07
CA SER A 107 2.12 -19.84 1.08
C SER A 107 2.74 -20.05 2.48
N GLY A 108 2.49 -19.16 3.44
CA GLY A 108 3.02 -19.29 4.80
C GLY A 108 4.55 -19.10 4.87
N THR A 109 5.12 -18.38 3.92
CA THR A 109 6.57 -18.18 3.76
C THR A 109 7.08 -16.92 4.50
N LYS A 110 8.39 -16.70 4.51
CA LYS A 110 8.97 -15.46 5.04
C LYS A 110 8.42 -14.23 4.31
N GLU A 111 8.23 -14.34 3.00
CA GLU A 111 7.70 -13.29 2.13
C GLU A 111 6.25 -12.98 2.49
N THR A 112 5.43 -14.01 2.75
CA THR A 112 4.07 -13.87 3.30
C THR A 112 4.09 -13.06 4.59
N ALA A 113 4.98 -13.42 5.53
CA ALA A 113 5.08 -12.74 6.82
C ALA A 113 5.36 -11.24 6.66
N PHE A 114 6.29 -10.88 5.78
CA PHE A 114 6.59 -9.48 5.50
C PHE A 114 5.41 -8.76 4.84
N ILE A 115 4.72 -9.37 3.87
CA ILE A 115 3.55 -8.77 3.21
C ILE A 115 2.47 -8.41 4.24
N TYR A 116 2.11 -9.34 5.14
CA TYR A 116 1.11 -9.05 6.17
C TYR A 116 1.54 -7.91 7.10
N ALA A 117 2.81 -7.90 7.52
CA ALA A 117 3.34 -6.85 8.37
C ALA A 117 3.34 -5.47 7.68
N ILE A 118 3.89 -5.35 6.47
CA ILE A 118 4.01 -4.07 5.77
C ILE A 118 2.66 -3.53 5.31
N MET A 119 1.71 -4.39 4.93
CA MET A 119 0.36 -3.97 4.56
C MET A 119 -0.44 -3.49 5.79
N ALA A 120 -0.28 -4.16 6.93
CA ALA A 120 -0.89 -3.71 8.19
C ALA A 120 -0.30 -2.37 8.66
N ALA A 121 1.02 -2.22 8.58
CA ALA A 121 1.72 -0.97 8.88
C ALA A 121 1.28 0.16 7.93
N GLY A 122 1.19 -0.11 6.62
CA GLY A 122 0.76 0.85 5.60
C GLY A 122 -0.64 1.37 5.85
N LEU A 123 -1.55 0.50 6.28
CA LEU A 123 -2.92 0.90 6.63
C LEU A 123 -2.98 1.77 7.89
N VAL A 124 -2.21 1.45 8.94
CA VAL A 124 -2.08 2.31 10.12
C VAL A 124 -1.56 3.68 9.72
N HIS A 125 -0.47 3.72 8.94
CA HIS A 125 0.18 4.96 8.52
C HIS A 125 -0.75 5.87 7.73
N ALA A 126 -1.45 5.32 6.73
CA ALA A 126 -2.35 6.09 5.89
C ALA A 126 -3.59 6.62 6.64
N VAL A 127 -4.18 5.82 7.52
CA VAL A 127 -5.35 6.24 8.32
C VAL A 127 -4.95 7.28 9.34
N THR A 128 -3.88 7.05 10.12
CA THR A 128 -3.42 8.02 11.12
C THR A 128 -3.02 9.35 10.49
N ARG A 129 -2.35 9.33 9.33
CA ARG A 129 -2.00 10.57 8.62
C ARG A 129 -3.24 11.35 8.21
N SER A 130 -4.32 10.66 7.84
CA SER A 130 -5.58 11.31 7.51
C SER A 130 -6.31 11.85 8.74
N CYS A 131 -6.16 11.22 9.91
CA CYS A 131 -6.64 11.75 11.19
C CYS A 131 -5.92 13.05 11.56
N SER A 132 -4.58 13.04 11.52
CA SER A 132 -3.75 14.21 11.86
C SER A 132 -3.91 15.37 10.87
N ALA A 133 -4.27 15.08 9.62
CA ALA A 133 -4.61 16.09 8.62
C ALA A 133 -6.00 16.73 8.83
N GLY A 134 -6.82 16.22 9.76
CA GLY A 134 -8.18 16.71 9.97
C GLY A 134 -9.19 16.29 8.90
N ASN A 135 -8.86 15.28 8.08
CA ASN A 135 -9.75 14.78 7.02
C ASN A 135 -10.85 13.84 7.54
N MET A 136 -10.88 13.56 8.84
CA MET A 136 -11.80 12.62 9.49
C MET A 136 -12.38 13.22 10.77
N THR A 137 -13.64 12.90 11.07
CA THR A 137 -14.34 13.38 12.26
C THR A 137 -14.25 12.43 13.46
N GLU A 138 -13.97 11.14 13.21
CA GLU A 138 -13.93 10.11 14.26
C GLU A 138 -12.56 10.01 14.97
N CYS A 139 -11.55 10.71 14.48
CA CYS A 139 -10.20 10.71 15.03
C CYS A 139 -9.57 12.09 14.86
N SER A 140 -8.57 12.39 15.69
CA SER A 140 -7.85 13.66 15.68
C SER A 140 -6.43 13.46 16.20
N CYS A 141 -5.66 14.54 16.35
CA CYS A 141 -4.33 14.51 16.94
C CYS A 141 -4.38 14.05 18.42
N ASP A 142 -3.30 13.43 18.90
CA ASP A 142 -3.12 13.11 20.32
C ASP A 142 -2.85 14.40 21.12
N THR A 143 -3.77 14.74 22.01
CA THR A 143 -3.71 15.95 22.85
C THR A 143 -3.29 15.66 24.29
N ARG A 144 -3.00 14.39 24.65
CA ARG A 144 -2.73 14.01 26.05
C ARG A 144 -1.54 14.73 26.68
N GLN A 145 -0.56 15.11 25.88
CA GLN A 145 0.64 15.82 26.33
C GLN A 145 0.60 17.32 25.98
N ALA A 146 -0.45 17.82 25.32
CA ALA A 146 -0.49 19.20 24.84
C ALA A 146 -0.33 20.21 25.98
N GLY A 147 0.57 21.19 25.79
CA GLY A 147 0.85 22.22 26.78
C GLY A 147 1.77 21.79 27.94
N SER A 148 2.08 20.50 28.07
CA SER A 148 3.11 20.03 29.02
C SER A 148 4.52 20.26 28.45
N GLY A 149 5.54 20.36 29.31
CA GLY A 149 6.90 20.67 28.86
C GLY A 149 7.79 21.15 29.99
N SER A 150 9.00 21.55 29.64
CA SER A 150 9.97 22.14 30.57
C SER A 150 10.25 23.57 30.18
N GLN A 151 9.77 24.51 31.01
CA GLN A 151 10.04 25.94 30.83
C GLN A 151 11.53 26.24 31.02
N THR A 152 12.22 25.53 31.92
CA THR A 152 13.65 25.71 32.19
C THR A 152 14.53 25.20 31.04
N GLU A 153 14.09 24.15 30.34
CA GLU A 153 14.80 23.61 29.17
C GLU A 153 14.32 24.22 27.84
N GLY A 154 13.42 25.21 27.88
CA GLY A 154 12.95 25.93 26.70
C GLY A 154 12.17 25.07 25.71
N TRP A 155 11.42 24.06 26.16
CA TRP A 155 10.60 23.26 25.24
C TRP A 155 9.24 22.89 25.81
N HIS A 156 8.26 22.77 24.92
CA HIS A 156 6.92 22.31 25.26
C HIS A 156 6.31 21.44 24.16
N TRP A 157 5.39 20.58 24.55
CA TRP A 157 4.53 19.83 23.66
C TRP A 157 3.46 20.73 23.06
N GLY A 158 3.33 20.70 21.74
CA GLY A 158 2.30 21.45 21.01
C GLY A 158 2.13 20.88 19.61
N GLY A 159 1.43 21.61 18.74
CA GLY A 159 1.14 21.13 17.39
C GLY A 159 0.20 19.91 17.37
N CYS A 160 0.31 19.10 16.31
CA CYS A 160 -0.49 17.89 16.14
C CYS A 160 0.39 16.66 16.32
N SER A 161 0.24 15.96 17.45
CA SER A 161 0.87 14.65 17.61
C SER A 161 0.04 13.57 16.93
N ASP A 162 0.67 12.70 16.14
CA ASP A 162 -0.03 11.61 15.44
C ASP A 162 -0.60 10.59 16.45
N ASP A 163 -1.91 10.34 16.39
CA ASP A 163 -2.55 9.26 17.15
C ASP A 163 -2.67 7.98 16.30
N ILE A 164 -1.78 7.02 16.58
CA ILE A 164 -1.80 5.72 15.92
C ILE A 164 -2.91 4.79 16.44
N GLY A 165 -3.62 5.14 17.51
CA GLY A 165 -4.64 4.31 18.14
C GLY A 165 -5.79 3.97 17.19
N TYR A 166 -6.38 4.98 16.56
CA TYR A 166 -7.46 4.78 15.58
C TYR A 166 -6.99 4.01 14.35
N GLY A 167 -5.81 4.35 13.81
CA GLY A 167 -5.21 3.63 12.67
C GLY A 167 -4.95 2.15 12.99
N THR A 168 -4.42 1.86 14.17
CA THR A 168 -4.18 0.49 14.68
C THR A 168 -5.48 -0.28 14.84
N TRP A 169 -6.50 0.34 15.44
CA TRP A 169 -7.84 -0.24 15.58
C TRP A 169 -8.44 -0.58 14.22
N PHE A 170 -8.41 0.35 13.27
CA PHE A 170 -8.97 0.13 11.95
C PHE A 170 -8.20 -0.96 11.19
N SER A 171 -6.88 -0.96 11.26
CA SER A 171 -6.04 -1.98 10.64
C SER A 171 -6.36 -3.39 11.16
N ARG A 172 -6.50 -3.57 12.47
CA ARG A 172 -7.00 -4.84 13.06
C ARG A 172 -8.39 -5.19 12.53
N ARG A 173 -9.30 -4.22 12.50
CA ARG A 173 -10.68 -4.44 12.06
C ARG A 173 -10.79 -4.77 10.56
N PHE A 174 -9.83 -4.37 9.73
CA PHE A 174 -9.86 -4.57 8.29
C PHE A 174 -9.05 -5.78 7.81
N ILE A 175 -7.93 -6.09 8.47
CA ILE A 175 -6.99 -7.16 8.08
C ILE A 175 -7.24 -8.43 8.87
N ASP A 176 -7.39 -8.32 10.20
CA ASP A 176 -7.46 -9.48 11.09
C ASP A 176 -8.89 -10.03 11.07
N HIS A 177 -9.12 -10.98 10.17
CA HIS A 177 -10.41 -11.65 10.07
C HIS A 177 -10.25 -13.16 10.18
N ALA A 178 -10.71 -13.72 11.30
CA ALA A 178 -10.87 -15.15 11.46
C ALA A 178 -11.98 -15.67 10.53
N THR A 179 -11.65 -16.62 9.66
CA THR A 179 -12.62 -17.51 9.02
C THR A 179 -13.21 -18.40 10.11
N LYS A 180 -14.48 -18.17 10.50
CA LYS A 180 -15.21 -19.04 11.44
C LYS A 180 -15.45 -20.46 10.88
N ASN A 181 -15.11 -20.71 9.61
CA ASN A 181 -15.30 -21.99 8.92
C ASN A 181 -13.96 -22.57 8.42
N ALA A 182 -12.86 -22.35 9.14
CA ALA A 182 -11.59 -23.03 8.85
C ALA A 182 -11.66 -24.47 9.38
N SER A 183 -12.24 -25.36 8.58
CA SER A 183 -12.46 -26.78 8.93
C SER A 183 -11.19 -27.65 8.78
N LEU A 184 -10.00 -27.05 8.69
CA LEU A 184 -8.72 -27.75 8.52
C LEU A 184 -7.64 -27.14 9.43
N HIS A 185 -6.88 -27.97 10.14
CA HIS A 185 -5.82 -27.55 11.07
C HIS A 185 -4.70 -26.70 10.41
N GLU A 186 -4.44 -26.90 9.12
CA GLU A 186 -3.40 -26.15 8.38
C GLU A 186 -3.79 -24.68 8.17
N ASP A 187 -5.10 -24.38 8.08
CA ASP A 187 -5.63 -23.02 7.98
C ASP A 187 -5.52 -22.25 9.31
N GLU A 188 -5.57 -22.96 10.44
CA GLU A 188 -5.50 -22.35 11.78
C GLU A 188 -4.10 -21.81 12.09
N ALA A 189 -3.05 -22.59 11.78
CA ALA A 189 -1.68 -22.16 11.96
C ALA A 189 -1.33 -20.96 11.06
N LEU A 190 -1.77 -21.00 9.80
CA LEU A 190 -1.57 -19.90 8.85
C LEU A 190 -2.31 -18.63 9.30
N LEU A 191 -3.55 -18.76 9.80
CA LEU A 191 -4.30 -17.64 10.34
C LEU A 191 -3.59 -16.99 11.53
N PHE A 192 -3.10 -17.79 12.48
CA PHE A 192 -2.34 -17.30 13.62
C PHE A 192 -1.06 -16.57 13.17
N MET A 193 -0.31 -17.18 12.24
CA MET A 193 0.89 -16.58 11.66
C MET A 193 0.59 -15.20 11.03
N ASN A 194 -0.46 -15.12 10.21
CA ASN A 194 -0.87 -13.90 9.53
C ASN A 194 -1.30 -12.81 10.52
N GLN A 195 -2.04 -13.16 11.58
CA GLN A 195 -2.44 -12.23 12.64
C GLN A 195 -1.24 -11.71 13.44
N HIS A 196 -0.32 -12.60 13.81
CA HIS A 196 0.91 -12.25 14.53
C HIS A 196 1.76 -11.26 13.71
N ASN A 197 2.00 -11.57 12.44
CA ASN A 197 2.81 -10.73 11.55
C ASN A 197 2.13 -9.38 11.27
N SER A 198 0.80 -9.35 11.11
CA SER A 198 0.04 -8.11 10.97
C SER A 198 0.17 -7.23 12.23
N GLU A 199 0.13 -7.84 13.42
CA GLU A 199 0.34 -7.12 14.67
C GLU A 199 1.78 -6.60 14.81
N ALA A 200 2.79 -7.39 14.45
CA ALA A 200 4.18 -6.94 14.40
C ALA A 200 4.35 -5.73 13.47
N GLY A 201 3.65 -5.71 12.32
CA GLY A 201 3.56 -4.56 11.42
C GLY A 201 2.98 -3.30 12.07
N ARG A 202 1.88 -3.44 12.81
CA ARG A 202 1.26 -2.31 13.54
C ARG A 202 2.18 -1.78 14.63
N GLN A 203 2.84 -2.68 15.37
CA GLN A 203 3.83 -2.30 16.38
C GLN A 203 5.05 -1.61 15.78
N ALA A 204 5.48 -1.98 14.57
CA ALA A 204 6.59 -1.32 13.90
C ALA A 204 6.33 0.19 13.66
N VAL A 205 5.08 0.58 13.35
CA VAL A 205 4.72 1.99 13.24
C VAL A 205 4.90 2.70 14.59
N ALA A 206 4.43 2.11 15.68
CA ALA A 206 4.59 2.66 17.03
C ALA A 206 6.06 2.79 17.45
N LYS A 207 6.86 1.77 17.15
CA LYS A 207 8.28 1.67 17.55
C LYS A 207 9.18 2.63 16.80
N THR A 208 8.79 3.00 15.58
CA THR A 208 9.58 3.92 14.74
C THR A 208 9.14 5.37 14.88
N MET A 209 8.05 5.68 15.61
CA MET A 209 7.64 7.06 15.88
C MET A 209 8.76 7.87 16.54
N TRP A 210 8.89 9.13 16.14
CA TRP A 210 9.88 10.05 16.70
C TRP A 210 9.24 11.34 17.21
N THR A 211 10.03 12.18 17.86
CA THR A 211 9.62 13.53 18.25
C THR A 211 10.21 14.51 17.23
N ASP A 212 9.33 15.24 16.54
CA ASP A 212 9.73 16.40 15.73
C ASP A 212 9.58 17.68 16.56
N CYS A 213 10.46 18.64 16.31
CA CYS A 213 10.45 19.93 17.00
C CYS A 213 10.66 21.09 16.04
N ARG A 214 9.95 22.19 16.28
CA ARG A 214 10.16 23.47 15.60
C ARG A 214 10.73 24.50 16.56
N CYS A 215 11.77 25.19 16.12
CA CYS A 215 12.43 26.23 16.88
C CYS A 215 11.80 27.60 16.59
N HIS A 216 11.62 28.39 17.65
CA HIS A 216 10.90 29.67 17.63
C HIS A 216 11.73 30.84 18.18
N GLY A 217 13.03 30.65 18.44
CA GLY A 217 13.90 31.70 18.98
C GLY A 217 14.30 32.74 17.93
N VAL A 218 14.82 33.87 18.42
CA VAL A 218 15.31 34.99 17.60
C VAL A 218 16.30 34.49 16.55
N SER A 219 16.15 34.95 15.31
CA SER A 219 16.97 34.54 14.16
C SER A 219 17.01 33.03 13.89
N GLY A 220 15.96 32.29 14.28
CA GLY A 220 15.86 30.84 14.08
C GLY A 220 16.55 30.00 15.15
N SER A 221 16.94 30.60 16.27
CA SER A 221 17.53 29.86 17.39
C SER A 221 16.52 28.89 18.04
N CYS A 222 17.03 27.83 18.69
CA CYS A 222 16.22 26.81 19.38
C CYS A 222 16.09 27.05 20.89
N ALA A 223 16.25 28.30 21.35
CA ALA A 223 16.11 28.66 22.77
C ALA A 223 14.70 28.37 23.31
N VAL A 224 13.69 28.49 22.44
CA VAL A 224 12.34 27.96 22.68
C VAL A 224 11.95 27.09 21.50
N LYS A 225 11.45 25.88 21.77
CA LYS A 225 10.95 24.96 20.74
C LYS A 225 9.63 24.30 21.13
N THR A 226 8.82 24.01 20.12
CA THR A 226 7.57 23.25 20.26
C THR A 226 7.75 21.90 19.60
N CYS A 227 7.41 20.82 20.30
CA CYS A 227 7.60 19.45 19.82
C CYS A 227 6.28 18.67 19.74
N TRP A 228 6.21 17.70 18.83
CA TRP A 228 5.10 16.76 18.68
C TRP A 228 5.60 15.37 18.29
N LYS A 229 4.81 14.34 18.58
CA LYS A 229 5.08 12.99 18.10
C LYS A 229 4.58 12.84 16.67
N THR A 230 5.39 12.27 15.79
CA THR A 230 4.93 11.91 14.44
C THR A 230 5.39 10.52 14.04
N MET A 231 4.62 9.90 13.15
CA MET A 231 5.02 8.67 12.49
C MET A 231 6.26 8.91 11.65
N ALA A 232 7.22 7.98 11.72
CA ALA A 232 8.39 8.06 10.87
C ALA A 232 8.02 8.03 9.38
N PRO A 233 8.93 8.53 8.50
CA PRO A 233 8.89 8.23 7.09
C PRO A 233 8.71 6.73 6.88
N PHE A 234 7.81 6.33 5.98
CA PHE A 234 7.42 4.93 5.85
C PHE A 234 8.58 4.02 5.44
N GLU A 235 9.58 4.56 4.74
CA GLU A 235 10.86 3.89 4.46
C GLU A 235 11.53 3.36 5.74
N ARG A 236 11.50 4.13 6.84
CA ARG A 236 12.06 3.68 8.13
C ARG A 236 11.28 2.51 8.71
N VAL A 237 9.95 2.50 8.54
CA VAL A 237 9.10 1.37 8.92
C VAL A 237 9.43 0.15 8.07
N GLY A 238 9.60 0.34 6.75
CA GLY A 238 10.03 -0.70 5.81
C GLY A 238 11.37 -1.30 6.18
N ASN A 239 12.38 -0.47 6.45
CA ASN A 239 13.71 -0.90 6.89
C ASN A 239 13.66 -1.67 8.20
N TYR A 240 12.87 -1.20 9.18
CA TYR A 240 12.67 -1.90 10.46
C TYR A 240 12.05 -3.28 10.25
N LEU A 241 11.00 -3.39 9.42
CA LEU A 241 10.37 -4.67 9.12
C LEU A 241 11.26 -5.58 8.28
N LYS A 242 12.13 -5.01 7.44
CA LYS A 242 13.07 -5.78 6.62
C LYS A 242 14.12 -6.46 7.49
N ASP A 243 14.64 -5.78 8.51
CA ASP A 243 15.49 -6.39 9.54
C ASP A 243 14.79 -7.55 10.26
N ARG A 244 13.50 -7.38 10.61
CA ARG A 244 12.71 -8.47 11.20
C ARG A 244 12.45 -9.64 10.25
N TYR A 245 12.38 -9.38 8.96
CA TYR A 245 12.25 -10.42 7.94
C TYR A 245 13.52 -11.28 7.83
N GLU A 246 14.71 -10.66 7.83
CA GLU A 246 15.98 -11.39 7.80
C GLU A 246 16.11 -12.31 9.02
N ASN A 247 15.75 -11.80 10.19
CA ASN A 247 15.81 -12.50 11.47
C ASN A 247 14.52 -13.28 11.83
N SER A 248 13.62 -13.48 10.87
CA SER A 248 12.34 -14.17 11.11
C SER A 248 12.51 -15.64 11.52
N VAL A 249 11.58 -16.13 12.34
CA VAL A 249 11.64 -17.45 12.97
C VAL A 249 10.66 -18.42 12.31
N GLN A 250 11.14 -19.62 11.97
CA GLN A 250 10.26 -20.69 11.49
C GLN A 250 9.53 -21.34 12.68
N VAL A 251 8.21 -21.39 12.63
CA VAL A 251 7.39 -22.03 13.66
C VAL A 251 6.81 -23.31 13.08
N LEU A 252 7.09 -24.44 13.73
CA LEU A 252 6.54 -25.74 13.33
C LEU A 252 5.15 -25.93 13.93
N ASP A 253 4.21 -26.42 13.12
CA ASP A 253 2.89 -26.81 13.59
C ASP A 253 3.01 -27.87 14.72
N ARG A 254 2.33 -27.60 15.85
CA ARG A 254 2.37 -28.39 17.09
C ARG A 254 1.89 -29.83 16.87
N THR A 255 1.11 -30.12 15.84
CA THR A 255 0.61 -31.48 15.53
C THR A 255 1.71 -32.43 15.04
N LYS A 256 2.75 -31.93 14.35
CA LYS A 256 3.89 -32.74 13.89
C LYS A 256 4.84 -33.18 15.03
N ARG A 257 4.69 -32.61 16.23
CA ARG A 257 5.45 -33.04 17.44
C ARG A 257 4.99 -34.38 18.01
N LYS A 258 3.83 -34.94 17.61
CA LYS A 258 3.38 -36.25 18.14
C LYS A 258 4.20 -37.46 17.66
N PHE A 259 5.12 -37.32 16.70
CA PHE A 259 5.96 -38.43 16.22
C PHE A 259 7.44 -38.40 16.64
N ARG A 260 7.89 -37.43 17.44
CA ARG A 260 9.26 -37.43 18.00
C ARG A 260 9.26 -37.12 19.49
N ARG A 261 8.78 -38.10 20.27
CA ARG A 261 9.09 -38.21 21.70
C ARG A 261 10.54 -38.63 21.86
N LYS A 262 11.46 -37.66 21.84
CA LYS A 262 12.78 -37.63 22.52
C LYS A 262 13.62 -36.52 21.88
N GLU A 263 13.37 -35.29 22.31
CA GLU A 263 14.45 -34.35 22.63
C GLU A 263 13.85 -33.24 23.49
N LYS A 264 14.12 -33.38 24.78
CA LYS A 264 13.84 -32.42 25.83
C LYS A 264 14.73 -31.19 25.56
N GLU A 265 14.23 -29.99 25.87
CA GLU A 265 15.05 -28.78 26.08
C GLU A 265 15.67 -28.06 24.87
N GLN A 266 14.96 -27.96 23.75
CA GLN A 266 15.21 -26.85 22.80
C GLN A 266 14.01 -25.89 22.73
N ARG A 267 14.12 -24.85 23.58
CA ARG A 267 13.63 -23.47 23.42
C ARG A 267 12.11 -23.27 23.36
N HIS A 268 11.49 -23.20 24.54
CA HIS A 268 10.41 -22.24 24.76
C HIS A 268 11.03 -20.84 24.84
N MET A 269 11.53 -20.29 23.72
CA MET A 269 11.64 -18.84 23.63
C MET A 269 10.23 -18.33 23.34
N PRO A 270 9.64 -17.49 24.21
CA PRO A 270 8.38 -16.85 23.89
C PRO A 270 8.59 -16.03 22.62
N ILE A 271 7.83 -16.32 21.56
CA ILE A 271 7.87 -15.57 20.29
C ILE A 271 7.65 -14.11 20.65
N GLY A 272 8.61 -13.26 20.30
CA GLY A 272 8.53 -11.83 20.54
C GLY A 272 7.35 -11.25 19.76
N ARG A 273 6.59 -10.34 20.39
CA ARG A 273 5.46 -9.65 19.72
C ARG A 273 5.86 -8.84 18.49
N GLU A 274 7.16 -8.59 18.35
CA GLU A 274 7.75 -7.77 17.29
C GLU A 274 8.55 -8.62 16.28
N GLU A 275 8.66 -9.93 16.49
CA GLU A 275 9.34 -10.84 15.55
C GLU A 275 8.39 -11.24 14.42
N LEU A 276 8.91 -11.45 13.21
CA LEU A 276 8.14 -12.07 12.14
C LEU A 276 8.30 -13.58 12.20
N ILE A 277 7.20 -14.30 11.95
CA ILE A 277 7.16 -15.76 11.97
C ILE A 277 6.64 -16.33 10.65
N PHE A 278 7.13 -17.50 10.28
CA PHE A 278 6.71 -18.21 9.07
C PHE A 278 6.59 -19.71 9.31
N LEU A 279 5.83 -20.41 8.47
CA LEU A 279 5.57 -21.85 8.60
C LEU A 279 6.37 -22.66 7.59
N ASN A 280 6.36 -22.22 6.33
CA ASN A 280 6.87 -22.95 5.18
C ASN A 280 8.16 -22.33 4.65
N LYS A 281 9.04 -23.16 4.11
CA LYS A 281 10.25 -22.68 3.43
C LYS A 281 9.86 -21.97 2.13
N SER A 282 10.55 -20.88 1.83
CA SER A 282 10.37 -20.13 0.60
C SER A 282 10.71 -20.99 -0.63
N PRO A 283 9.95 -20.86 -1.74
CA PRO A 283 10.20 -21.61 -2.96
C PRO A 283 11.48 -21.12 -3.67
N ASN A 284 11.84 -21.82 -4.75
CA ASN A 284 12.94 -21.38 -5.60
C ASN A 284 12.50 -20.24 -6.53
N TYR A 285 12.84 -19.00 -6.17
CA TYR A 285 12.55 -17.81 -6.99
C TYR A 285 13.44 -17.63 -8.22
N CYS A 286 14.39 -18.52 -8.49
CA CYS A 286 15.29 -18.40 -9.63
C CYS A 286 14.62 -18.72 -10.97
N VAL A 287 13.66 -19.64 -10.98
CA VAL A 287 13.02 -20.19 -12.17
C VAL A 287 11.54 -19.79 -12.15
N GLU A 288 10.98 -19.47 -13.32
CA GLU A 288 9.56 -19.15 -13.45
C GLU A 288 8.72 -20.38 -13.04
N ASP A 289 7.77 -20.18 -12.13
CA ASP A 289 6.75 -21.15 -11.76
C ASP A 289 5.38 -20.46 -11.80
N ARG A 290 4.65 -20.70 -12.88
CA ARG A 290 3.31 -20.12 -13.10
C ARG A 290 2.27 -20.59 -12.08
N ARG A 291 2.44 -21.78 -11.49
CA ARG A 291 1.49 -22.30 -10.50
C ARG A 291 1.62 -21.55 -9.18
N LEU A 292 2.85 -21.17 -8.83
CA LEU A 292 3.16 -20.42 -7.62
C LEU A 292 3.22 -18.90 -7.84
N GLY A 293 3.01 -18.42 -9.07
CA GLY A 293 3.11 -16.99 -9.40
C GLY A 293 4.55 -16.45 -9.44
N VAL A 294 5.56 -17.32 -9.42
CA VAL A 294 6.97 -16.93 -9.43
C VAL A 294 7.39 -16.55 -10.85
N ALA A 295 7.84 -15.31 -11.05
CA ALA A 295 8.29 -14.83 -12.36
C ALA A 295 9.69 -15.31 -12.78
N GLY A 296 10.51 -15.77 -11.83
CA GLY A 296 11.92 -16.08 -12.05
C GLY A 296 12.81 -14.83 -12.12
N THR A 297 14.13 -15.04 -12.30
CA THR A 297 15.11 -13.92 -12.34
C THR A 297 15.64 -13.58 -13.73
N ARG A 298 15.18 -14.29 -14.77
CA ARG A 298 15.58 -14.05 -16.16
C ARG A 298 15.25 -12.63 -16.61
N GLY A 299 16.16 -11.98 -17.31
CA GLY A 299 16.02 -10.60 -17.80
C GLY A 299 16.17 -9.51 -16.75
N ARG A 300 16.34 -9.85 -15.46
CA ARG A 300 16.55 -8.84 -14.42
C ARG A 300 17.94 -8.23 -14.49
N ARG A 301 18.02 -6.92 -14.26
CA ARG A 301 19.28 -6.21 -14.16
C ARG A 301 20.01 -6.63 -12.89
N CYS A 302 21.30 -6.93 -13.03
CA CYS A 302 22.18 -7.29 -11.92
C CYS A 302 23.42 -6.38 -11.91
N ASN A 303 24.12 -6.40 -10.78
CA ASN A 303 25.36 -5.66 -10.59
C ASN A 303 26.54 -6.63 -10.50
N ARG A 304 27.53 -6.47 -11.39
CA ARG A 304 28.69 -7.37 -11.44
C ARG A 304 29.65 -7.14 -10.27
N THR A 305 29.76 -5.91 -9.77
CA THR A 305 30.72 -5.54 -8.72
C THR A 305 30.14 -5.66 -7.31
N SER A 306 28.83 -5.85 -7.18
CA SER A 306 28.19 -6.00 -5.87
C SER A 306 28.43 -7.40 -5.28
N ALA A 307 28.62 -7.44 -3.96
CA ALA A 307 28.59 -8.67 -3.16
C ALA A 307 27.20 -8.93 -2.51
N GLY A 308 26.26 -7.99 -2.67
CA GLY A 308 24.91 -8.08 -2.11
C GLY A 308 23.94 -8.88 -2.96
N PRO A 309 22.64 -8.88 -2.60
CA PRO A 309 21.60 -9.63 -3.33
C PRO A 309 21.45 -9.23 -4.81
N ASP A 310 21.79 -7.99 -5.17
CA ASP A 310 21.82 -7.49 -6.56
C ASP A 310 22.98 -8.06 -7.38
N SER A 311 23.92 -8.77 -6.75
CA SER A 311 25.06 -9.38 -7.43
C SER A 311 24.61 -10.31 -8.56
N CYS A 312 25.24 -10.21 -9.72
CA CYS A 312 24.95 -11.11 -10.84
C CYS A 312 25.14 -12.59 -10.49
N ASN A 313 26.04 -12.92 -9.57
CA ASN A 313 26.25 -14.30 -9.13
C ASN A 313 25.04 -14.83 -8.33
N LEU A 314 24.47 -14.00 -7.45
CA LEU A 314 23.37 -14.38 -6.57
C LEU A 314 22.01 -14.26 -7.27
N LEU A 315 21.76 -13.14 -7.96
CA LEU A 315 20.48 -12.85 -8.60
C LEU A 315 20.23 -13.74 -9.82
N CYS A 316 21.27 -14.02 -10.62
CA CYS A 316 21.14 -14.86 -11.82
C CYS A 316 21.27 -16.37 -11.51
N CYS A 317 21.43 -16.74 -10.24
CA CYS A 317 21.44 -18.12 -9.78
C CYS A 317 22.45 -19.02 -10.53
N GLY A 318 23.63 -18.48 -10.83
CA GLY A 318 24.69 -19.20 -11.55
C GLY A 318 24.49 -19.38 -13.06
N ARG A 319 23.37 -18.94 -13.65
CA ARG A 319 23.12 -19.05 -15.11
C ARG A 319 23.97 -18.09 -15.97
N GLY A 320 24.67 -17.16 -15.32
CA GLY A 320 25.37 -16.05 -15.98
C GLY A 320 24.44 -14.92 -16.39
N TYR A 321 25.01 -13.93 -17.07
CA TYR A 321 24.33 -12.70 -17.49
C TYR A 321 24.79 -12.28 -18.89
N ASN A 322 23.95 -11.52 -19.59
CA ASN A 322 24.29 -10.80 -20.81
C ASN A 322 24.77 -9.40 -20.46
N THR A 323 25.66 -8.84 -21.26
CA THR A 323 26.15 -7.46 -21.12
C THR A 323 25.77 -6.67 -22.36
N HIS A 324 25.12 -5.52 -22.16
CA HIS A 324 24.74 -4.60 -23.21
C HIS A 324 25.29 -3.22 -22.88
N VAL A 325 25.98 -2.59 -23.84
CA VAL A 325 26.43 -1.21 -23.68
C VAL A 325 25.26 -0.29 -24.03
N VAL A 326 24.82 0.52 -23.07
CA VAL A 326 23.70 1.46 -23.25
C VAL A 326 24.19 2.88 -23.10
N ARG A 327 23.82 3.73 -24.07
CA ARG A 327 24.08 5.16 -24.06
C ARG A 327 23.12 5.85 -23.08
N HIS A 328 23.66 6.34 -21.97
CA HIS A 328 22.93 7.12 -20.97
C HIS A 328 23.14 8.61 -21.25
N VAL A 329 22.03 9.35 -21.41
CA VAL A 329 22.07 10.79 -21.68
C VAL A 329 21.47 11.52 -20.50
N GLU A 330 22.25 12.37 -19.84
CA GLU A 330 21.79 13.16 -18.70
C GLU A 330 22.12 14.64 -18.86
N ARG A 331 21.44 15.45 -18.06
CA ARG A 331 21.77 16.87 -17.93
C ARG A 331 22.91 17.02 -16.94
N CYS A 332 24.03 17.54 -17.41
CA CYS A 332 25.26 17.72 -16.64
C CYS A 332 25.69 19.19 -16.69
N GLU A 333 26.70 19.54 -15.88
CA GLU A 333 27.32 20.87 -15.88
C GLU A 333 26.28 22.01 -15.80
N CYS A 334 25.25 21.81 -14.97
CA CYS A 334 24.17 22.76 -14.80
C CYS A 334 24.67 24.03 -14.11
N LYS A 335 24.52 25.17 -14.79
CA LYS A 335 24.84 26.50 -14.26
C LYS A 335 23.55 27.27 -14.02
N PHE A 336 23.40 27.78 -12.79
CA PHE A 336 22.34 28.73 -12.48
C PHE A 336 22.69 30.09 -13.09
N ILE A 337 21.80 30.62 -13.90
CA ILE A 337 21.94 31.97 -14.46
C ILE A 337 21.08 32.88 -13.60
N TRP A 338 21.72 33.87 -12.97
CA TRP A 338 21.03 34.88 -12.19
C TRP A 338 20.13 35.68 -13.14
N CYS A 339 18.81 35.68 -12.86
CA CYS A 339 17.64 35.80 -13.77
C CYS A 339 16.79 34.52 -13.96
N CYS A 340 16.96 33.54 -13.04
CA CYS A 340 15.96 32.53 -12.65
C CYS A 340 15.83 31.27 -13.53
N TYR A 341 16.85 30.93 -14.32
CA TYR A 341 16.85 29.64 -15.02
C TYR A 341 18.19 28.89 -14.90
N VAL A 342 18.09 27.57 -14.99
CA VAL A 342 19.24 26.67 -14.98
C VAL A 342 19.53 26.24 -16.41
N ARG A 343 20.76 26.49 -16.86
CA ARG A 343 21.25 26.02 -18.17
C ARG A 343 22.17 24.83 -17.94
N CYS A 344 21.80 23.67 -18.47
CA CYS A 344 22.61 22.45 -18.43
C CYS A 344 23.09 22.07 -19.83
N ARG A 345 24.20 21.34 -19.91
CA ARG A 345 24.61 20.62 -21.12
C ARG A 345 24.01 19.22 -21.12
N ARG A 346 23.99 18.57 -22.28
CA ARG A 346 23.67 17.14 -22.40
C ARG A 346 25.00 16.38 -22.41
N CYS A 347 25.22 15.56 -21.39
CA CYS A 347 26.34 14.63 -21.37
C CYS A 347 25.86 13.25 -21.76
N GLU A 348 26.71 12.53 -22.47
CA GLU A 348 26.45 11.16 -22.87
C GLU A 348 27.54 10.28 -22.28
N THR A 349 27.12 9.23 -21.59
CA THR A 349 28.02 8.21 -21.01
C THR A 349 27.61 6.85 -21.53
N MET A 350 28.59 5.99 -21.81
CA MET A 350 28.35 4.61 -22.22
C MET A 350 28.48 3.73 -20.97
N ASN A 351 27.38 3.09 -20.58
CA ASN A 351 27.35 2.24 -19.38
C ASN A 351 27.04 0.79 -19.75
N ASP A 352 27.77 -0.13 -19.14
CA ASP A 352 27.48 -1.55 -19.24
C ASP A 352 26.26 -1.89 -18.37
N ILE A 353 25.25 -2.50 -18.98
CA ILE A 353 24.09 -3.05 -18.29
C ILE A 353 24.16 -4.58 -18.37
N HIS A 354 24.14 -5.20 -17.20
CA HIS A 354 24.13 -6.65 -17.07
C HIS A 354 22.72 -7.18 -16.76
N THR A 355 22.26 -8.18 -17.50
CA THR A 355 20.94 -8.81 -17.33
C THR A 355 21.04 -10.32 -17.22
N CYS A 356 20.31 -10.92 -16.28
CA CYS A 356 20.36 -12.37 -16.06
C CYS A 356 19.84 -13.17 -17.27
N LYS A 357 20.50 -14.29 -17.58
CA LYS A 357 20.12 -15.20 -18.68
C LYS A 357 18.84 -16.00 -18.40
#